data_AF-S9VEU1-F1
#
_entry.id   AF-S9VEU1-F1
#
_cell.length_a   1.000
_cell.length_b   1.000
_cell.length_c   1.000
_cell.angle_alpha   90.00
_cell.angle_beta   90.00
_cell.angle_gamma   90.00
#
_symmetry.space_group_name_H-M   'P 1'
#
loop_
_entity.id
_entity.type
_entity.pdbx_description
1 polymer ?
#
loop_
_entity_poly.entity_id
_entity_poly.type
_entity_poly.pdbx_seq_one_letter_code
_entity_poly.pdbx_strand_id
1 'polypeptide(L)'
;MIFIQWYSIALILADVYELYTLHTAPEVSLSEATVWFDLFSDSTVSVLLYTAVLLLFMVSRGFVVLQPVNRWMIMLNLYSEAIRVLLFAYLFKVNRAASSWNTFLLTFMVCNVVLYARNYYTTKLYLEGNLGD
;
A
#
# COMPACT_ATOMS: atom_id res chain seq x y z
N MET A 1 12.72 15.21 -1.41
CA MET A 1 12.06 15.08 -0.08
C MET A 1 10.58 15.41 -0.15
N ILE A 2 10.17 16.57 -0.68
CA ILE A 2 8.74 16.90 -0.86
C ILE A 2 7.98 15.86 -1.72
N PHE A 3 8.66 15.30 -2.74
CA PHE A 3 8.08 14.27 -3.61
C PHE A 3 7.58 13.02 -2.85
N ILE A 4 8.34 12.48 -1.88
CA ILE A 4 7.91 11.25 -1.17
C ILE A 4 6.69 11.49 -0.28
N GLN A 5 6.54 12.71 0.24
CA GLN A 5 5.34 13.11 1.00
C GLN A 5 4.12 13.12 0.10
N TRP A 6 4.15 13.87 -1.01
CA TRP A 6 3.03 13.93 -1.94
C TRP A 6 2.68 12.58 -2.54
N TYR A 7 3.70 11.77 -2.85
CA TYR A 7 3.51 10.42 -3.31
C TYR A 7 2.81 9.56 -2.25
N SER A 8 3.23 9.64 -0.99
CA SER A 8 2.58 8.92 0.12
C SER A 8 1.15 9.41 0.36
N ILE A 9 0.87 10.70 0.20
CA ILE A 9 -0.49 11.27 0.25
C ILE A 9 -1.36 10.68 -0.88
N ALA A 10 -0.84 10.65 -2.11
CA ALA A 10 -1.58 10.08 -3.25
C ALA A 10 -1.91 8.60 -3.03
N LEU A 11 -0.98 7.84 -2.46
CA LEU A 11 -1.20 6.44 -2.10
C LEU A 11 -2.23 6.27 -0.97
N ILE A 12 -2.22 7.16 0.03
CA ILE A 12 -3.27 7.20 1.07
C ILE A 12 -4.64 7.48 0.45
N LEU A 13 -4.72 8.43 -0.49
CA LEU A 13 -5.98 8.74 -1.17
C LEU A 13 -6.50 7.56 -2.00
N ALA A 14 -5.61 6.77 -2.61
CA ALA A 14 -5.99 5.55 -3.31
C ALA A 14 -6.59 4.51 -2.35
N ASP A 15 -6.02 4.33 -1.16
CA ASP A 15 -6.58 3.43 -0.14
C ASP A 15 -7.93 3.95 0.39
N VAL A 16 -8.06 5.26 0.60
CA VAL A 16 -9.33 5.90 1.00
C VAL A 16 -10.40 5.70 -0.07
N TYR A 17 -10.04 5.82 -1.35
CA TYR A 17 -10.96 5.55 -2.44
C TYR A 17 -11.43 4.09 -2.43
N GLU A 18 -10.52 3.14 -2.21
CA GLU A 18 -10.89 1.73 -2.09
C GLU A 18 -11.80 1.45 -0.88
N LEU A 19 -11.53 2.08 0.27
CA LEU A 19 -12.41 2.03 1.45
C LEU A 19 -13.79 2.66 1.17
N TYR A 20 -13.83 3.74 0.40
CA TYR A 20 -15.08 4.38 -0.01
C TYR A 20 -15.90 3.49 -0.94
N THR A 21 -15.26 2.81 -1.90
CA THR A 21 -15.91 1.83 -2.77
C THR A 21 -16.46 0.64 -1.96
N LEU A 22 -15.69 0.13 -1.00
CA LEU A 22 -16.14 -0.91 -0.07
C LEU A 22 -17.37 -0.48 0.75
N HIS A 23 -17.43 0.78 1.16
CA HIS A 23 -18.55 1.30 1.94
C HIS A 23 -19.81 1.55 1.10
N THR A 24 -19.66 1.85 -0.19
CA THR A 24 -20.77 2.24 -1.09
C THR A 24 -21.32 1.11 -1.95
N ALA A 25 -20.71 -0.07 -1.89
CA ALA A 25 -21.19 -1.26 -2.60
C ALA A 25 -22.61 -1.67 -2.12
N PRO A 26 -23.55 -1.96 -3.04
CA PRO A 26 -24.96 -2.19 -2.72
C PRO A 26 -25.21 -3.40 -1.82
N GLU A 27 -24.31 -4.38 -1.86
CA GLU A 27 -24.09 -5.37 -0.81
C GLU A 27 -22.63 -5.22 -0.39
N VAL A 28 -22.32 -5.28 0.91
CA VAL A 28 -20.93 -5.15 1.39
C VAL A 28 -20.14 -6.40 1.02
N SER A 29 -19.83 -6.53 -0.27
CA SER A 29 -19.16 -7.64 -0.92
C SER A 29 -17.77 -7.18 -1.38
N LEU A 30 -16.77 -8.02 -1.15
CA LEU A 30 -15.40 -7.72 -1.59
C LEU A 30 -15.28 -7.88 -3.10
N SER A 31 -15.98 -8.87 -3.66
CA SER A 31 -15.89 -9.21 -5.08
C SER A 31 -16.40 -8.10 -6.01
N GLU A 32 -17.37 -7.31 -5.58
CA GLU A 32 -17.88 -6.16 -6.36
C GLU A 32 -17.08 -4.89 -6.09
N ALA A 33 -16.56 -4.72 -4.87
CA ALA A 33 -15.87 -3.52 -4.47
C ALA A 33 -14.40 -3.48 -4.88
N THR A 34 -13.77 -4.62 -5.12
CA THR A 34 -12.34 -4.67 -5.43
C THR A 34 -11.96 -5.86 -6.31
N VAL A 35 -10.92 -5.66 -7.13
CA VAL A 35 -10.45 -6.67 -8.09
C VAL A 35 -9.66 -7.81 -7.44
N TRP A 36 -9.36 -7.72 -6.15
CA TRP A 36 -8.49 -8.68 -5.47
C TRP A 36 -9.19 -9.94 -5.01
N PHE A 37 -10.51 -9.90 -4.90
CA PHE A 37 -11.32 -10.98 -4.34
C PHE A 37 -12.36 -11.49 -5.35
N ASP A 38 -12.76 -12.74 -5.19
CA ASP A 38 -13.85 -13.36 -5.94
C ASP A 38 -15.07 -13.56 -5.04
N LEU A 39 -16.18 -14.02 -5.62
CA LEU A 39 -17.45 -14.23 -4.92
C LEU A 39 -17.34 -15.19 -3.72
N PHE A 40 -16.34 -16.09 -3.70
CA PHE A 40 -16.13 -17.02 -2.58
C PHE A 40 -15.53 -16.33 -1.35
N SER A 41 -14.97 -15.15 -1.53
CA SER A 41 -14.34 -14.36 -0.50
C SER A 41 -15.32 -13.44 0.23
N ASP A 42 -16.56 -13.35 -0.24
CA ASP A 42 -17.60 -12.47 0.28
C ASP A 42 -18.11 -12.95 1.64
N SER A 43 -17.55 -12.36 2.69
CA SER A 43 -18.05 -12.48 4.06
C SER A 43 -17.81 -11.17 4.80
N THR A 44 -18.66 -10.86 5.77
CA THR A 44 -18.50 -9.66 6.61
C THR A 44 -17.13 -9.64 7.32
N VAL A 45 -16.62 -10.82 7.70
CA VAL A 45 -15.30 -10.95 8.33
C VAL A 45 -14.18 -10.60 7.34
N SER A 46 -14.30 -11.05 6.09
CA SER A 46 -13.33 -10.74 5.04
C SER A 46 -13.25 -9.22 4.79
N VAL A 47 -14.39 -8.54 4.73
CA VAL A 47 -14.46 -7.08 4.55
C VAL A 47 -13.78 -6.35 5.70
N LEU A 48 -14.05 -6.76 6.95
CA LEU A 48 -13.43 -6.18 8.14
C LEU A 48 -11.90 -6.36 8.12
N LEU A 49 -11.44 -7.58 7.81
CA LEU A 49 -10.01 -7.89 7.71
C LEU A 49 -9.33 -7.05 6.62
N TYR A 50 -9.95 -6.94 5.45
CA TYR A 50 -9.40 -6.15 4.35
C TYR A 50 -9.34 -4.66 4.70
N THR A 51 -10.40 -4.14 5.31
CA THR A 51 -10.44 -2.76 5.82
C THR A 51 -9.32 -2.50 6.83
N ALA A 52 -9.13 -3.40 7.79
CA ALA A 52 -8.07 -3.27 8.80
C ALA A 52 -6.67 -3.27 8.17
N VAL A 53 -6.44 -4.11 7.16
CA VAL A 53 -5.18 -4.15 6.40
C VAL A 53 -4.93 -2.85 5.64
N LEU A 54 -5.94 -2.30 4.97
CA LEU A 54 -5.82 -1.00 4.27
C LEU A 54 -5.49 0.13 5.24
N LEU A 55 -6.16 0.19 6.39
CA LEU A 55 -5.87 1.17 7.44
C LEU A 55 -4.44 1.05 7.98
N LEU A 56 -3.93 -0.18 8.17
CA LEU A 56 -2.56 -0.41 8.62
C LEU A 56 -1.54 0.16 7.62
N PHE A 57 -1.74 -0.05 6.31
CA PHE A 57 -0.88 0.50 5.27
C PHE A 57 -0.96 2.04 5.22
N MET A 58 -2.16 2.60 5.36
CA MET A 58 -2.35 4.06 5.43
C MET A 58 -1.61 4.68 6.61
N VAL A 59 -1.66 4.07 7.80
CA VAL A 59 -0.96 4.56 8.99
C VAL A 59 0.54 4.61 8.75
N SER A 60 1.12 3.56 8.16
CA SER A 60 2.55 3.53 7.81
C SER A 60 2.94 4.69 6.89
N ARG A 61 2.14 4.94 5.85
CA ARG A 61 2.33 6.07 4.92
C ARG A 61 2.16 7.42 5.61
N GLY A 62 1.25 7.53 6.58
CA GLY A 62 1.03 8.73 7.39
C GLY A 62 2.29 9.17 8.13
N PHE A 63 3.07 8.24 8.67
CA PHE A 63 4.34 8.57 9.30
C PHE A 63 5.36 9.16 8.31
N VAL A 64 5.39 8.67 7.06
CA VAL A 64 6.27 9.23 6.02
C VAL A 64 5.83 10.65 5.63
N VAL A 65 4.53 10.93 5.61
CA VAL A 65 4.01 12.28 5.36
C VAL A 65 4.46 13.24 6.45
N LEU A 66 4.35 12.84 7.72
CA LEU A 66 4.72 13.68 8.86
C LEU A 66 6.24 13.84 9.01
N GLN A 67 7.02 12.79 8.71
CA GLN A 67 8.47 12.75 8.93
C GLN A 67 9.22 12.18 7.71
N PRO A 68 9.30 12.92 6.60
CA PRO A 68 9.83 12.41 5.32
C PRO A 68 11.34 12.22 5.29
N VAL A 69 12.07 12.79 6.26
CA VAL A 69 13.53 12.67 6.39
C VAL A 69 13.91 11.60 7.42
N ASN A 70 12.93 11.06 8.15
CA ASN A 70 13.19 10.00 9.10
C ASN A 70 13.39 8.67 8.36
N ARG A 71 14.66 8.25 8.21
CA ARG A 71 15.01 7.00 7.52
C ARG A 71 14.27 5.77 8.07
N TRP A 72 13.95 5.75 9.37
CA TRP A 72 13.26 4.62 9.98
C TRP A 72 11.78 4.56 9.57
N MET A 73 11.12 5.72 9.40
CA MET A 73 9.74 5.77 8.88
C MET A 73 9.69 5.35 7.41
N ILE A 74 10.67 5.77 6.60
CA ILE A 74 10.78 5.33 5.21
C ILE A 74 11.04 3.82 5.14
N MET A 75 11.89 3.28 6.00
CA MET A 75 12.18 1.84 6.08
C MET A 75 10.95 1.03 6.51
N LEU A 76 10.20 1.52 7.51
CA LEU A 76 8.95 0.90 7.93
C LEU A 76 7.97 0.82 6.76
N ASN A 77 7.83 1.92 5.99
CA ASN A 77 6.93 1.94 4.86
C ASN A 77 7.42 1.08 3.69
N LEU A 78 8.74 0.96 3.49
CA LEU A 78 9.32 0.00 2.55
C LEU A 78 8.89 -1.43 2.87
N TYR A 79 9.01 -1.85 4.14
CA TYR A 79 8.57 -3.19 4.55
C TYR A 79 7.06 -3.36 4.46
N SER A 80 6.30 -2.32 4.81
CA SER A 80 4.85 -2.27 4.67
C SER A 80 4.43 -2.52 3.22
N GLU A 81 5.02 -1.82 2.24
CA GLU A 81 4.75 -2.04 0.82
C GLU A 81 5.21 -3.43 0.34
N ALA A 82 6.33 -3.94 0.84
CA ALA A 82 6.80 -5.29 0.49
C ALA A 82 5.82 -6.37 0.98
N ILE A 83 5.30 -6.23 2.22
CA ILE A 83 4.24 -7.09 2.75
C ILE A 83 2.97 -6.95 1.90
N ARG A 84 2.61 -5.74 1.49
CA ARG A 84 1.47 -5.51 0.58
C ARG A 84 1.65 -6.26 -0.72
N VAL A 85 2.81 -6.17 -1.38
CA VAL A 85 3.09 -6.93 -2.61
C VAL A 85 2.93 -8.43 -2.37
N LEU A 86 3.50 -8.98 -1.29
CA LEU A 86 3.41 -10.41 -1.00
C LEU A 86 1.98 -10.87 -0.74
N LEU A 87 1.22 -10.10 0.05
CA LEU A 87 -0.18 -10.39 0.35
C LEU A 87 -1.02 -10.37 -0.92
N PHE A 88 -0.88 -9.34 -1.74
CA PHE A 88 -1.68 -9.18 -2.94
C PHE A 88 -1.24 -10.14 -4.06
N ALA A 89 0.03 -10.54 -4.10
CA ALA A 89 0.50 -11.60 -5.00
C ALA A 89 -0.08 -12.96 -4.59
N TYR A 90 -0.21 -13.21 -3.29
CA TYR A 90 -0.90 -14.40 -2.79
C TYR A 90 -2.40 -14.37 -3.16
N LEU A 91 -3.08 -13.25 -2.94
CA LEU A 91 -4.48 -13.08 -3.36
C LEU A 91 -4.66 -13.29 -4.86
N PHE A 92 -3.78 -12.71 -5.68
CA PHE A 92 -3.77 -12.90 -7.14
C PHE A 92 -3.61 -14.37 -7.54
N LYS A 93 -2.76 -15.13 -6.85
CA LYS A 93 -2.58 -16.57 -7.12
C LYS A 93 -3.85 -17.38 -6.83
N VAL A 94 -4.63 -16.97 -5.83
CA VAL A 94 -5.82 -17.70 -5.37
C VAL A 94 -7.09 -17.26 -6.10
N ASN A 95 -7.17 -15.99 -6.53
CA ASN A 95 -8.33 -15.41 -7.18
C ASN A 95 -8.55 -16.03 -8.58
N ARG A 96 -9.65 -16.75 -8.76
CA ARG A 96 -10.00 -17.41 -10.02
C ARG A 96 -10.46 -16.43 -11.11
N ALA A 97 -10.88 -15.23 -10.73
CA ALA A 97 -11.30 -14.15 -11.61
C ALA A 97 -10.17 -13.12 -11.86
N ALA A 98 -8.93 -13.45 -11.48
CA ALA A 98 -7.80 -12.55 -11.66
C ALA A 98 -7.63 -12.12 -13.12
N SER A 99 -7.45 -10.81 -13.33
CA SER A 99 -7.36 -10.19 -14.65
C SER A 99 -6.00 -9.54 -14.89
N SER A 100 -5.80 -9.01 -16.10
CA SER A 100 -4.64 -8.19 -16.44
C SER A 100 -4.50 -6.96 -15.53
N TRP A 101 -5.60 -6.46 -14.98
CA TRP A 101 -5.60 -5.33 -14.05
C TRP A 101 -4.86 -5.66 -12.74
N ASN A 102 -5.04 -6.87 -12.20
CA ASN A 102 -4.32 -7.29 -11.00
C ASN A 102 -2.81 -7.34 -11.24
N THR A 103 -2.38 -7.78 -12.42
CA THR A 103 -0.95 -7.81 -12.80
C THR A 103 -0.38 -6.39 -12.89
N PHE A 104 -1.13 -5.46 -13.48
CA PHE A 104 -0.73 -4.05 -13.54
C PHE A 104 -0.62 -3.45 -12.13
N LEU A 105 -1.62 -3.67 -11.27
CA LEU A 105 -1.61 -3.18 -9.90
C LEU A 105 -0.48 -3.79 -9.07
N LEU A 106 -0.20 -5.09 -9.22
CA LEU A 106 0.95 -5.74 -8.55
C LEU A 106 2.27 -5.13 -9.00
N THR A 107 2.41 -4.88 -10.30
CA THR A 107 3.61 -4.23 -10.85
C THR A 107 3.75 -2.83 -10.29
N PHE A 108 2.66 -2.07 -10.20
CA PHE A 108 2.63 -0.76 -9.57
C PHE A 108 3.06 -0.82 -8.09
N MET A 109 2.55 -1.78 -7.31
CA MET A 109 2.95 -1.99 -5.91
C MET A 109 4.44 -2.34 -5.79
N VAL A 110 5.00 -3.15 -6.69
CA VAL A 110 6.44 -3.42 -6.74
C VAL A 110 7.24 -2.13 -7.00
N CYS A 111 6.76 -1.27 -7.89
CA CYS A 111 7.38 0.04 -8.12
C CYS A 111 7.36 0.91 -6.86
N ASN A 112 6.30 0.85 -6.03
CA ASN A 112 6.27 1.55 -4.74
C ASN A 112 7.42 1.09 -3.84
N VAL A 113 7.64 -0.23 -3.72
CA VAL A 113 8.74 -0.82 -2.93
C VAL A 113 10.08 -0.26 -3.39
N VAL A 114 10.34 -0.27 -4.70
CA VAL A 114 11.59 0.27 -5.28
C VAL A 114 11.75 1.75 -4.97
N LEU A 115 10.67 2.52 -5.06
CA LEU A 115 10.66 3.96 -4.80
C LEU A 115 10.97 4.26 -3.33
N TYR A 116 10.36 3.54 -2.38
CA TYR A 116 10.67 3.70 -0.95
C TYR A 116 12.09 3.22 -0.62
N ALA A 117 12.59 2.15 -1.25
CA ALA A 117 13.96 1.68 -1.07
C ALA A 117 14.98 2.72 -1.54
N ARG A 118 14.75 3.32 -2.71
CA ARG A 118 15.60 4.40 -3.23
C ARG A 118 15.58 5.62 -2.31
N ASN A 119 14.41 6.01 -1.79
CA ASN A 119 14.30 7.13 -0.87
C ASN A 119 14.99 6.84 0.46
N TYR A 120 14.88 5.61 0.99
CA TYR A 120 15.61 5.19 2.18
C TYR A 120 17.12 5.33 1.99
N TYR A 121 17.64 4.80 0.88
CA TYR A 121 19.07 4.85 0.57
C TYR A 121 19.56 6.29 0.42
N THR A 122 18.82 7.13 -0.31
CA THR A 122 19.17 8.54 -0.52
C THR A 122 19.15 9.31 0.82
N THR A 123 18.14 9.10 1.66
CA THR A 123 18.04 9.75 2.97
C THR A 123 19.15 9.28 3.91
N LYS A 124 19.51 7.99 3.88
CA LYS A 124 20.62 7.45 4.66
C LYS A 124 21.94 8.15 4.29
N LEU A 125 22.27 8.23 3.00
CA LEU A 125 23.48 8.91 2.53
C LEU A 125 23.51 10.39 2.90
N TYR A 126 22.39 11.09 2.78
CA TYR A 126 22.29 12.50 3.17
C TYR A 126 22.58 12.71 4.67
N LEU A 127 22.04 11.83 5.52
CA LEU A 127 22.29 11.90 6.96
C LEU A 127 23.74 11.55 7.31
N GLU A 128 24.32 10.55 6.64
CA GLU A 128 25.73 10.17 6.86
C GLU A 128 26.71 11.26 6.39
N GLY A 129 26.42 11.95 5.29
CA GLY A 129 27.22 13.08 4.81
C GLY A 129 27.14 14.31 5.72
N ASN A 130 25.98 14.62 6.30
CA ASN A 130 25.79 15.77 7.19
C ASN A 130 26.19 15.52 8.65
N LEU A 131 26.47 14.27 9.03
CA LEU A 131 27.00 13.92 10.35
C LEU A 131 28.53 13.78 10.35
N GLY A 132 29.16 13.91 9.18
CA GLY A 132 30.60 13.82 8.98
C GLY A 132 31.35 15.16 9.05
N ASP A 133 30.62 16.27 9.14
CA ASP A 133 31.12 17.64 9.40
C ASP A 133 30.82 18.06 10.85
#